data_AF-A0A961MQ28-F1
#
_entry.id   AF-A0A961MQ28-F1
#
_cell.length_a   1.000
_cell.length_b   1.000
_cell.length_c   1.000
_cell.angle_alpha   90.00
_cell.angle_beta   90.00
_cell.angle_gamma   90.00
#
_symmetry.space_group_name_H-M   'P 1'
#
loop_
_entity.id
_entity.type
_entity.pdbx_description
1 polymer ?
#
loop_
_entity_poly.entity_id
_entity_poly.type
_entity_poly.pdbx_seq_one_letter_code
_entity_poly.pdbx_strand_id
1 'polypeptide(L)'
;ADGVCNTCYNAVDRHVLAGHGERTAIIHDSPITGTKSEISYGELRERVARLAGALAARGVGKGDRVVIYMPMVPEALIAMLACARL
;
A
#
# COMPACT_ATOMS: atom_id res chain seq x y z
N ALA A 1 -13.54 -22.11 -12.70
CA ALA A 1 -12.45 -22.09 -11.70
C ALA A 1 -11.23 -21.52 -12.39
N ASP A 2 -11.19 -20.19 -12.50
CA ASP A 2 -10.38 -19.42 -13.45
C ASP A 2 -10.40 -17.92 -13.07
N GLY A 3 -10.73 -17.62 -11.81
CA GLY A 3 -10.83 -16.25 -11.32
C GLY A 3 -9.48 -15.54 -11.27
N VAL A 4 -9.44 -14.30 -11.76
CA VAL A 4 -8.27 -13.41 -11.69
C VAL A 4 -8.54 -12.32 -10.66
N CYS A 5 -7.58 -12.06 -9.78
CA CYS A 5 -7.68 -10.99 -8.80
C CYS A 5 -6.31 -10.35 -8.52
N ASN A 6 -6.35 -9.17 -7.89
CA ASN A 6 -5.18 -8.52 -7.33
C ASN A 6 -5.50 -8.09 -5.88
N THR A 7 -4.59 -8.37 -4.95
CA THR A 7 -4.79 -8.08 -3.53
C THR A 7 -4.79 -6.58 -3.25
N CYS A 8 -3.85 -5.83 -3.84
CA CYS A 8 -3.78 -4.37 -3.67
C CYS A 8 -5.05 -3.69 -4.22
N TYR A 9 -5.56 -4.15 -5.36
CA TYR A 9 -6.82 -3.61 -5.92
C TYR A 9 -7.98 -3.73 -4.93
N ASN A 10 -8.12 -4.91 -4.29
CA ASN A 10 -9.18 -5.14 -3.31
C ASN A 10 -8.92 -4.43 -1.98
N ALA A 11 -7.67 -4.28 -1.57
CA ALA A 11 -7.33 -3.61 -0.33
C ALA A 11 -7.39 -2.07 -0.43
N VAL A 12 -7.22 -1.50 -1.63
CA VAL A 12 -7.05 -0.04 -1.80
C VAL A 12 -7.94 0.50 -2.92
N ASP A 13 -7.67 0.12 -4.17
CA ASP A 13 -8.23 0.78 -5.34
C ASP A 13 -9.76 0.74 -5.38
N ARG A 14 -10.37 -0.40 -5.06
CA ARG A 14 -11.83 -0.53 -5.07
C ARG A 14 -12.53 0.44 -4.12
N HIS A 15 -11.87 0.81 -3.00
CA HIS A 15 -12.43 1.73 -2.03
C HIS A 15 -12.42 3.16 -2.58
N VAL A 16 -11.33 3.56 -3.24
CA VAL A 16 -11.25 4.85 -3.92
C VAL A 16 -12.26 4.92 -5.07
N LEU A 17 -12.37 3.87 -5.89
CA LEU A 17 -13.31 3.79 -7.01
C LEU A 17 -14.78 3.83 -6.56
N ALA A 18 -15.08 3.32 -5.36
CA ALA A 18 -16.39 3.42 -4.73
C ALA A 18 -16.69 4.82 -4.12
N GLY A 19 -15.85 5.82 -4.35
CA GLY A 19 -16.01 7.17 -3.82
C GLY A 19 -15.57 7.34 -2.37
N HIS A 20 -14.81 6.39 -1.81
CA HIS A 20 -14.30 6.47 -0.43
C HIS A 20 -12.83 6.90 -0.37
N GLY A 21 -12.37 7.72 -1.32
CA GLY A 21 -10.99 8.22 -1.37
C GLY A 21 -10.57 8.94 -0.09
N GLU A 22 -11.44 9.82 0.43
CA GLU A 22 -11.17 10.61 1.65
C GLU A 22 -11.35 9.83 2.96
N ARG A 23 -11.85 8.59 2.91
CA ARG A 23 -11.98 7.77 4.12
C ARG A 23 -10.59 7.40 4.62
N THR A 24 -10.35 7.56 5.92
CA THR A 24 -9.11 7.11 6.57
C THR A 24 -8.92 5.60 6.37
N ALA A 25 -7.77 5.21 5.83
CA ALA A 25 -7.36 3.82 5.61
C ALA A 25 -6.38 3.35 6.68
N ILE A 26 -5.44 4.21 7.09
CA ILE A 26 -4.43 3.91 8.10
C ILE A 26 -4.45 5.01 9.15
N ILE A 27 -4.53 4.60 10.42
CA ILE A 27 -4.26 5.45 11.57
C ILE A 27 -2.94 4.94 12.16
N HIS A 28 -1.94 5.80 12.18
CA HIS A 28 -0.65 5.50 12.80
C HIS A 28 -0.50 6.35 14.05
N ASP A 29 -0.49 5.67 15.19
CA ASP A 29 -0.27 6.25 16.51
C ASP A 29 0.99 5.61 17.10
N SER A 30 2.05 6.39 17.17
CA SER A 30 3.33 5.95 17.69
C SER A 30 3.58 6.60 19.06
N PRO A 31 3.35 5.89 20.18
CA PRO A 31 3.59 6.44 21.51
C PRO A 31 5.08 6.71 21.77
N ILE A 32 5.96 5.98 21.09
CA ILE A 32 7.42 6.11 21.20
C ILE A 32 7.90 7.44 20.62
N THR A 33 7.31 7.87 19.50
CA THR A 33 7.70 9.12 18.81
C THR A 33 6.74 10.28 19.08
N GLY A 34 5.62 10.02 19.78
CA GLY A 34 4.53 10.98 19.98
C GLY A 34 3.81 11.38 18.68
N THR A 35 4.09 10.68 17.57
CA THR A 35 3.56 11.05 16.25
C THR A 35 2.22 10.37 16.00
N LYS A 36 1.25 11.17 15.56
CA LYS A 36 -0.05 10.68 15.06
C LYS A 36 -0.24 11.14 13.63
N SER A 37 -0.68 10.23 12.78
CA SER A 37 -0.96 10.53 11.38
C SER A 37 -2.07 9.65 10.87
N GLU A 38 -2.87 10.20 9.98
CA GLU A 38 -3.90 9.48 9.25
C GLU A 38 -3.54 9.51 7.76
N ILE A 39 -3.86 8.43 7.06
CA ILE A 39 -3.68 8.32 5.61
C ILE A 39 -5.02 7.88 5.02
N SER A 40 -5.54 8.67 4.08
CA SER A 40 -6.78 8.34 3.37
C SER A 40 -6.56 7.21 2.35
N TYR A 41 -7.63 6.55 1.89
CA TYR A 41 -7.52 5.56 0.81
C TYR A 41 -6.93 6.18 -0.48
N GLY A 42 -7.25 7.45 -0.77
CA GLY A 42 -6.72 8.18 -1.92
C GLY A 42 -5.21 8.38 -1.83
N GLU A 43 -4.73 8.85 -0.68
CA GLU A 43 -3.30 9.01 -0.42
C GLU A 43 -2.56 7.68 -0.40
N LEU A 44 -3.16 6.64 0.21
CA LEU A 44 -2.59 5.29 0.25
C LEU A 44 -2.42 4.75 -1.17
N ARG A 45 -3.45 4.89 -2.03
CA ARG A 45 -3.38 4.47 -3.44
C ARG A 45 -2.22 5.15 -4.17
N GLU A 46 -2.08 6.45 -4.00
CA GLU A 46 -1.03 7.23 -4.65
C GLU A 46 0.37 6.81 -4.18
N ARG A 47 0.58 6.68 -2.86
CA ARG A 47 1.86 6.24 -2.28
C ARG A 47 2.23 4.82 -2.71
N VAL A 48 1.27 3.89 -2.69
CA VAL A 48 1.46 2.51 -3.15
C VAL A 48 1.81 2.45 -4.64
N ALA A 49 1.07 3.18 -5.48
CA ALA A 49 1.33 3.21 -6.92
C ALA A 49 2.72 3.78 -7.25
N ARG A 50 3.14 4.86 -6.57
CA ARG A 50 4.50 5.42 -6.71
C ARG A 50 5.57 4.41 -6.34
N LEU A 51 5.43 3.73 -5.21
CA LEU A 51 6.43 2.74 -4.78
C LEU A 51 6.45 1.51 -5.70
N ALA A 52 5.29 1.01 -6.13
CA ALA A 52 5.22 -0.10 -7.08
C ALA A 52 5.93 0.26 -8.40
N GLY A 53 5.69 1.46 -8.94
CA GLY A 53 6.40 1.95 -10.12
C GLY A 53 7.91 2.04 -9.92
N ALA A 54 8.36 2.50 -8.75
CA ALA A 54 9.78 2.55 -8.40
C ALA A 54 10.42 1.16 -8.31
N LEU A 55 9.72 0.17 -7.74
CA LEU A 55 10.17 -1.22 -7.68
C LEU A 55 10.25 -1.84 -9.08
N ALA A 56 9.25 -1.61 -9.93
CA ALA A 56 9.25 -2.06 -11.33
C ALA A 56 10.42 -1.44 -12.12
N ALA A 57 10.71 -0.16 -11.91
CA ALA A 57 11.88 0.53 -12.50
C ALA A 57 13.23 -0.01 -12.00
N ARG A 58 13.24 -0.81 -10.93
CA ARG A 58 14.40 -1.55 -10.42
C ARG A 58 14.38 -3.04 -10.81
N GLY A 59 13.48 -3.44 -11.70
CA GLY A 59 13.41 -4.78 -12.26
C GLY A 59 12.59 -5.78 -11.45
N VAL A 60 11.88 -5.35 -10.39
CA VAL A 60 10.98 -6.23 -9.64
C VAL A 60 9.72 -6.50 -10.46
N GLY A 61 9.38 -7.78 -10.64
CA GLY A 61 8.17 -8.21 -11.32
C GLY A 61 7.44 -9.34 -10.59
N LYS A 62 6.41 -9.85 -11.26
CA LYS A 62 5.58 -10.95 -10.74
C LYS A 62 6.42 -12.18 -10.41
N GLY A 63 6.35 -12.64 -9.17
CA GLY A 63 7.05 -13.83 -8.68
C GLY A 63 8.42 -13.54 -8.04
N ASP A 64 8.91 -12.31 -8.13
CA ASP A 64 10.09 -11.88 -7.40
C ASP A 64 9.80 -11.71 -5.91
N ARG A 65 10.85 -11.87 -5.09
CA ARG A 65 10.75 -11.75 -3.64
C ARG A 65 11.38 -10.43 -3.20
N VAL A 66 10.64 -9.68 -2.38
CA VAL A 66 11.09 -8.45 -1.76
C VAL A 66 11.01 -8.63 -0.25
N VAL A 67 12.15 -8.53 0.44
CA VAL A 67 12.19 -8.62 1.91
C VAL A 67 11.93 -7.25 2.50
N ILE A 68 10.94 -7.15 3.39
CA ILE A 68 10.60 -5.92 4.11
C ILE A 68 11.05 -6.10 5.55
N TYR A 69 12.02 -5.28 5.98
CA TYR A 69 12.51 -5.24 7.35
C TYR A 69 12.34 -3.82 7.90
N MET A 70 11.14 -3.51 8.35
CA MET A 70 10.73 -2.18 8.81
C MET A 70 9.98 -2.29 10.14
N PRO A 71 10.01 -1.24 11.00
CA PRO A 71 9.19 -1.18 12.20
C PRO A 71 7.70 -0.98 11.85
N MET A 72 6.85 -0.83 12.88
CA MET A 72 5.42 -0.54 12.74
C MET A 72 5.17 0.91 12.29
N VAL A 73 5.52 1.22 11.06
CA VAL A 73 5.30 2.52 10.39
C VAL A 73 4.41 2.33 9.14
N PRO A 74 3.66 3.35 8.69
CA PRO A 74 2.78 3.24 7.53
C PRO A 74 3.49 2.77 6.25
N GLU A 75 4.74 3.15 6.07
CA GLU A 75 5.58 2.79 4.93
C GLU A 75 5.75 1.28 4.81
N ALA A 76 5.71 0.52 5.92
CA ALA A 76 5.74 -0.93 5.87
C ALA A 76 4.51 -1.50 5.15
N LEU A 77 3.31 -0.95 5.41
CA LEU A 77 2.08 -1.34 4.72
C LEU A 77 2.11 -0.92 3.24
N ILE A 78 2.63 0.28 2.97
CA ILE A 78 2.79 0.78 1.60
C ILE A 78 3.72 -0.15 0.81
N ALA A 79 4.84 -0.61 1.40
CA ALA A 79 5.76 -1.56 0.79
C ALA A 79 5.12 -2.92 0.51
N MET A 80 4.37 -3.47 1.48
CA MET A 80 3.65 -4.74 1.30
C MET A 80 2.63 -4.66 0.16
N LEU A 81 1.83 -3.58 0.13
CA LEU A 81 0.81 -3.38 -0.89
C LEU A 81 1.40 -3.06 -2.27
N ALA A 82 2.54 -2.36 -2.32
CA ALA A 82 3.26 -2.12 -3.57
C ALA A 82 3.76 -3.42 -4.20
N CYS A 83 4.30 -4.35 -3.39
CA CYS A 83 4.70 -5.68 -3.88
C CYS A 83 3.49 -6.48 -4.36
N ALA A 84 2.35 -6.43 -3.65
CA ALA A 84 1.14 -7.11 -4.06
C ALA A 84 0.45 -6.51 -5.30
N ARG A 85 0.86 -5.30 -5.72
CA ARG A 85 0.33 -4.61 -6.91
C ARG A 85 1.03 -5.04 -8.21
N LEU A 86 2.31 -5.40 -8.13
CA LEU A 86 3.14 -5.86 -9.25
C LEU A 86 2.83 -7.31 -9.64
#